data_AF-A0A529MF55-F1
#
_entry.id   AF-A0A529MF55-F1
#
_cell.length_a   1.000
_cell.length_b   1.000
_cell.length_c   1.000
_cell.angle_alpha   90.00
_cell.angle_beta   90.00
_cell.angle_gamma   90.00
#
_symmetry.space_group_name_H-M   'P 1'
#
loop_
_entity.id
_entity.type
_entity.pdbx_description
1 polymer ?
#
loop_
_entity_poly.entity_id
_entity_poly.type
_entity_poly.pdbx_seq_one_letter_code
_entity_poly.pdbx_strand_id
1 'polypeptide(L)'
;YTVLVEGDGTGDPIAEESRGILDGHVILSRAIAARSHFPAIDVLQSRSRVMDAVVSGTHRKAASIFRELLSRYVAWMSRLTA
;
A
#
# COMPACT_ATOMS: atom_id res chain seq x y z
N TYR A 1 -10.34 11.04 -5.06
CA TYR A 1 -10.94 10.13 -6.04
C TYR A 1 -10.94 8.74 -5.43
N THR A 2 -12.03 7.98 -5.57
CA THR A 2 -12.17 6.63 -5.01
C THR A 2 -12.56 5.70 -6.14
N VAL A 3 -11.84 4.59 -6.27
CA VAL A 3 -12.14 3.51 -7.22
C VAL A 3 -12.61 2.32 -6.44
N LEU A 4 -13.79 1.83 -6.77
CA LEU A 4 -14.27 0.54 -6.30
C LEU A 4 -13.78 -0.53 -7.28
N VAL A 5 -13.04 -1.51 -6.76
CA VAL A 5 -12.53 -2.64 -7.54
C VAL A 5 -13.08 -3.93 -6.98
N GLU A 6 -13.36 -4.90 -7.86
CA GLU A 6 -13.67 -6.25 -7.43
C GLU A 6 -12.37 -7.03 -7.12
N GLY A 7 -12.45 -7.93 -6.13
CA GLY A 7 -11.29 -8.72 -5.71
C GLY A 7 -10.16 -7.88 -5.11
N ASP A 8 -8.94 -8.09 -5.63
CA ASP A 8 -7.71 -7.36 -5.27
C ASP A 8 -7.39 -6.22 -6.25
N GLY A 9 -8.24 -5.99 -7.26
CA GLY A 9 -8.03 -4.99 -8.30
C GLY A 9 -6.87 -5.30 -9.25
N THR A 10 -6.36 -6.53 -9.26
CA THR A 10 -5.37 -6.99 -10.24
C THR A 10 -6.08 -7.26 -11.57
N GLY A 11 -5.68 -6.57 -12.63
CA GLY A 11 -6.25 -6.76 -13.98
C GLY A 11 -7.52 -5.97 -14.27
N ASP A 12 -7.96 -5.10 -13.35
CA ASP A 12 -9.04 -4.15 -13.62
C ASP A 12 -8.48 -2.94 -14.41
N PRO A 13 -8.92 -2.72 -15.66
CA PRO A 13 -8.39 -1.63 -16.50
C PRO A 13 -8.66 -0.25 -15.91
N ILE A 14 -9.80 -0.04 -15.23
CA ILE A 14 -10.12 1.26 -14.62
C ILE A 14 -9.20 1.52 -13.43
N ALA A 15 -8.90 0.49 -12.65
CA ALA A 15 -7.96 0.58 -11.55
C ALA A 15 -6.54 0.91 -12.04
N GLU A 16 -6.07 0.22 -13.09
CA GLU A 16 -4.74 0.47 -13.66
C GLU A 16 -4.61 1.88 -14.25
N GLU A 17 -5.60 2.32 -15.05
CA GLU A 17 -5.60 3.67 -15.63
C GLU A 17 -5.60 4.73 -14.53
N SER A 18 -6.42 4.55 -13.49
CA SER A 18 -6.46 5.45 -12.34
C SER A 18 -5.10 5.53 -11.64
N ARG A 19 -4.40 4.40 -11.43
CA ARG A 19 -3.05 4.39 -10.85
C ARG A 19 -2.01 5.02 -11.77
N GLY A 20 -2.21 4.96 -13.09
CA GLY A 20 -1.36 5.59 -14.09
C GLY A 20 -1.40 7.12 -14.02
N ILE A 21 -2.62 7.67 -13.96
CA ILE A 21 -2.90 9.11 -14.06
C ILE A 21 -2.67 9.85 -12.73
N LEU A 22 -2.91 9.19 -11.59
CA LEU A 22 -2.82 9.84 -10.28
C LEU A 22 -1.38 9.92 -9.73
N ASP A 23 -1.14 10.91 -8.87
CA ASP A 23 0.13 11.14 -8.18
C ASP A 23 0.43 10.15 -7.03
N GLY A 24 -0.40 9.13 -6.90
CA GLY A 24 -0.31 8.12 -5.85
C GLY A 24 -1.65 7.44 -5.63
N HIS A 25 -1.63 6.41 -4.81
CA HIS A 25 -2.80 5.62 -4.48
C HIS A 25 -2.66 5.00 -3.09
N VAL A 26 -3.80 4.86 -2.42
CA VAL A 26 -3.94 4.18 -1.13
C VAL A 26 -4.83 2.96 -1.34
N ILE A 27 -4.28 1.77 -1.16
CA ILE A 27 -5.01 0.51 -1.28
C ILE A 27 -5.60 0.16 0.08
N LEU A 28 -6.91 -0.15 0.10
CA LEU A 28 -7.60 -0.66 1.26
C LEU A 28 -7.74 -2.18 1.15
N SER A 29 -7.21 -2.91 2.13
CA SER A 29 -7.19 -4.37 2.13
C SER A 29 -8.38 -4.95 2.90
N ARG A 30 -9.11 -5.84 2.22
CA ARG A 30 -10.18 -6.63 2.83
C ARG A 30 -9.67 -7.52 3.96
N ALA A 31 -8.47 -8.09 3.82
CA ALA A 31 -7.87 -8.94 4.85
C ALA A 31 -7.51 -8.16 6.12
N ILE A 32 -7.06 -6.90 5.98
CA ILE A 32 -6.79 -6.02 7.12
C ILE A 32 -8.11 -5.62 7.80
N ALA A 33 -9.11 -5.23 7.01
CA ALA A 33 -10.44 -4.87 7.52
C ALA A 33 -11.13 -6.03 8.26
N ALA A 34 -11.00 -7.27 7.74
CA ALA A 34 -11.55 -8.47 8.37
C ALA A 34 -10.98 -8.74 9.77
N ARG A 35 -9.80 -8.20 10.09
CA ARG A 35 -9.18 -8.25 11.43
C ARG A 35 -9.58 -7.07 12.31
N SER A 36 -10.61 -6.30 11.93
CA SER A 36 -11.06 -5.08 12.61
C SER A 36 -9.96 -4.00 12.75
N HIS A 37 -8.99 -3.97 11.84
CA HIS A 37 -7.96 -2.96 11.83
C HIS A 37 -8.33 -1.82 10.88
N PHE A 38 -8.49 -0.62 11.43
CA PHE A 38 -8.85 0.58 10.69
C PHE A 38 -7.93 1.76 11.02
N PRO A 39 -7.53 2.56 10.01
CA PRO A 39 -7.85 2.42 8.59
C PRO A 39 -7.14 1.21 7.95
N ALA A 40 -7.85 0.47 7.09
CA ALA A 40 -7.42 -0.84 6.57
C ALA A 40 -6.41 -0.72 5.41
N ILE A 41 -5.33 0.05 5.59
CA ILE A 41 -4.39 0.41 4.53
C ILE A 41 -3.36 -0.69 4.29
N ASP A 42 -3.26 -1.15 3.04
CA ASP A 42 -2.11 -1.94 2.61
C ASP A 42 -0.95 -0.99 2.25
N VAL A 43 -0.03 -0.80 3.19
CA VAL A 43 1.09 0.13 3.03
C VAL A 43 2.04 -0.33 1.91
N LEU A 44 2.25 -1.63 1.73
CA LEU A 44 3.23 -2.13 0.75
C LEU A 44 2.70 -1.96 -0.67
N GLN A 45 1.39 -2.14 -0.88
CA GLN A 45 0.73 -1.91 -2.17
C GLN A 45 0.39 -0.44 -2.43
N SER A 46 0.39 0.42 -1.40
CA SER A 46 0.16 1.86 -1.54
C SER A 46 1.44 2.64 -1.86
N ARG A 47 1.31 3.76 -2.58
CA ARG A 47 2.43 4.63 -2.96
C ARG A 47 2.01 6.09 -3.10
N SER A 48 2.93 7.00 -2.77
CA SER A 48 2.86 8.41 -3.15
C SER A 48 4.03 8.74 -4.07
N ARG A 49 3.78 9.36 -5.23
CA ARG A 49 4.81 9.81 -6.18
C ARG A 49 5.44 11.14 -5.78
N VAL A 50 4.70 11.96 -5.01
CA VAL A 50 5.18 13.27 -4.52
C VAL A 50 5.90 13.20 -3.18
N MET A 51 5.96 12.02 -2.54
CA MET A 51 6.58 11.81 -1.23
C MET A 51 7.96 12.47 -1.13
N ASP A 52 8.81 12.26 -2.14
CA ASP A 52 10.17 12.78 -2.11
C ASP A 52 10.25 14.29 -2.17
N ALA A 53 9.25 14.97 -2.75
CA ALA A 53 9.21 16.43 -2.84
C ALA A 53 8.64 17.11 -1.59
N VAL A 54 7.85 16.39 -0.78
CA VAL A 54 7.04 17.00 0.31
C VAL A 54 7.53 16.67 1.71
N VAL A 55 8.54 15.81 1.86
CA VAL A 55 9.06 15.38 3.17
C VAL A 55 10.55 15.69 3.34
N SER A 56 10.98 15.82 4.61
CA SER A 56 12.39 15.98 4.94
C SER A 56 13.18 14.69 4.66
N GLY A 57 14.50 14.82 4.47
CA GLY A 57 15.38 13.66 4.28
C GLY A 57 15.31 12.65 5.43
N THR A 58 15.17 13.12 6.67
CA THR A 58 14.99 12.27 7.86
C THR A 58 13.71 11.46 7.79
N HIS A 59 12.59 12.10 7.41
CA HIS A 59 11.31 11.41 7.25
C HIS A 59 11.41 10.36 6.15
N ARG A 60 11.98 10.71 4.99
CA ARG A 60 12.17 9.76 3.87
C ARG A 60 12.96 8.53 4.30
N LYS A 61 14.04 8.71 5.06
CA LYS A 61 14.87 7.61 5.58
C LYS A 61 14.08 6.73 6.55
N ALA A 62 13.35 7.31 7.49
CA ALA A 62 12.52 6.56 8.43
C ALA A 62 11.43 5.75 7.71
N ALA A 63 10.77 6.35 6.71
CA ALA A 63 9.75 5.67 5.90
C ALA A 63 10.34 4.49 5.12
N SER A 64 11.54 4.64 4.55
CA SER A 64 12.24 3.55 3.87
C SER A 64 12.53 2.37 4.80
N ILE A 65 13.07 2.66 5.99
CA ILE A 65 13.36 1.63 7.02
C ILE A 65 12.07 0.92 7.44
N PHE A 66 11.00 1.68 7.70
CA PHE A 66 9.71 1.10 8.07
C PHE A 66 9.18 0.15 7.00
N ARG A 67 9.21 0.56 5.72
CA ARG A 67 8.75 -0.29 4.60
C ARG A 67 9.59 -1.56 4.46
N GLU A 68 10.89 -1.49 4.71
CA GLU A 68 11.78 -2.66 4.71
C GLU A 68 11.43 -3.63 5.85
N LEU A 69 11.24 -3.12 7.07
CA LEU A 69 10.83 -3.94 8.21
C LEU A 69 9.47 -4.59 7.98
N LEU A 70 8.52 -3.83 7.43
CA LEU A 70 7.18 -4.33 7.12
C LEU A 70 7.21 -5.43 6.05
N SER A 71 8.00 -5.25 4.97
CA SER A 71 8.12 -6.27 3.93
C SER A 71 8.73 -7.57 4.45
N ARG A 72 9.75 -7.47 5.31
CA ARG A 72 10.35 -8.62 6.00
C ARG A 72 9.36 -9.31 6.92
N TYR A 73 8.60 -8.54 7.70
CA TYR A 73 7.57 -9.07 8.60
C TYR A 73 6.48 -9.83 7.84
N VAL A 74 5.96 -9.26 6.75
CA VAL A 74 4.96 -9.93 5.89
C VAL A 74 5.53 -11.21 5.28
N ALA A 75 6.74 -11.16 4.72
CA ALA A 75 7.39 -12.33 4.15
C ALA A 75 7.70 -13.43 5.18
N TRP A 76 7.92 -13.06 6.44
CA TRP A 76 8.09 -14.01 7.54
C TRP A 76 6.76 -14.65 7.93
N MET A 77 5.69 -13.85 8.08
CA MET A 77 4.35 -14.37 8.37
C MET A 77 3.89 -15.37 7.29
N SER A 78 4.08 -15.06 6.01
CA SER A 78 3.69 -15.95 4.91
C SER A 78 4.37 -17.32 4.97
N ARG A 79 5.59 -17.40 5.52
CA ARG A 79 6.32 -18.67 5.68
C ARG A 79 5.84 -19.51 6.87
N LEU A 80 5.21 -18.90 7.87
CA LEU A 80 4.67 -19.62 9.02
C LEU A 80 3.28 -20.18 8.75
N THR A 81 2.58 -19.63 7.77
CA THR A 81 1.24 -20.03 7.37
C THR A 81 1.22 -20.99 6.17
N ALA A 82 2.40 -21.30 5.61
CA ALA A 82 2.59 -22.23 4.48
C ALA A 82 3.19 -23.54 4.97
#